data_AF-A0A9P1BQH9-F1
#
_entry.id   AF-A0A9P1BQH9-F1
#
_cell.length_a   1.000
_cell.length_b   1.000
_cell.length_c   1.000
_cell.angle_alpha   90.00
_cell.angle_beta   90.00
_cell.angle_gamma   90.00
#
_symmetry.space_group_name_H-M   'P 1'
#
loop_
_entity.id
_entity.type
_entity.pdbx_description
1 polymer ?
#
loop_
_entity_poly.entity_id
_entity_poly.type
_entity_poly.pdbx_seq_one_letter_code
_entity_poly.pdbx_strand_id
1 'polypeptide(L)'
;MLRLRLTCLSLLCFRCCCMPLEGSAQCPCINVTEASYGFGCRDHDSDGMVNSECNSTSAPGWCDDHWCYVDPANCYATNKPSSRLDAHWSYTTCGYRDLFSLSNITESIRGKVLKVVFIGNTGGWKGNYCTRGQLCLNRGTGPTQRAFDLLTASAGFQTQQLQEIPLAALEQMQRVKPGGSTFDLCTWATGMGLLDVCVCSMLMVPRRTDASHFVTLWTEPTVLVGPVVQAKPSTDFGSMIGAAFRPFSPMLWLTVLCVTVVLSSTIIIFERQEHGQFNQSELGESLGDGLYQAWLGLVTFQVCFDPKTVGGRIVSLGLQFLFILLVCGYTASLASFLVVEGRLGSPVSNLNDVIRLNYKVCAHRSDAEQVLLNGVLAQNIVVLQSRADVLPSVSSSCQVAVLRQEDFEASQAVNAGSFCDLQKIGEPLFASVIGMAVSERWVRPLNYAFTSLAGEGEATAEPLALNVDGMAGPFVLTGLVSCFGLMAHLSKAHLDRRRVRRLRLQGAGLAVAQLDGPVKEEADDMDLVEEVPISVDVNAIKQRDVSGAK
;
A
#
# COMPACT_ATOMS: atom_id res chain seq x y z
N MET A 1 17.75 6.03 42.51
CA MET A 1 16.30 5.98 42.26
C MET A 1 15.82 4.55 42.46
N LEU A 2 14.96 4.35 43.46
CA LEU A 2 14.43 3.09 43.96
C LEU A 2 13.70 2.28 42.87
N ARG A 3 14.05 1.00 42.71
CA ARG A 3 13.13 -0.04 42.18
C ARG A 3 12.82 -0.99 43.33
N LEU A 4 11.64 -0.86 43.92
CA LEU A 4 11.11 -1.79 44.91
C LEU A 4 10.85 -3.14 44.22
N ARG A 5 11.50 -4.19 44.72
CA ARG A 5 11.07 -5.58 44.52
C ARG A 5 9.99 -5.86 45.56
N LEU A 6 8.74 -6.05 45.14
CA LEU A 6 7.75 -6.70 45.99
C LEU A 6 7.81 -8.21 45.76
N THR A 7 8.26 -8.90 46.80
CA THR A 7 8.08 -10.32 47.05
C THR A 7 6.59 -10.64 47.18
N CYS A 8 6.09 -11.51 46.30
CA CYS A 8 4.74 -12.04 46.38
C CYS A 8 4.73 -13.15 47.46
N LEU A 9 4.20 -12.84 48.64
CA LEU A 9 3.92 -13.84 49.67
C LEU A 9 2.67 -14.62 49.24
N SER A 10 2.90 -15.90 48.96
CA SER A 10 1.89 -16.96 48.92
C SER A 10 1.17 -17.04 50.26
N LEU A 11 -0.11 -16.66 50.32
CA LEU A 11 -1.16 -17.13 51.23
C LEU A 11 -2.37 -16.23 51.03
N LEU A 12 -3.23 -16.63 50.10
CA LEU A 12 -4.68 -16.36 50.01
C LEU A 12 -5.09 -16.71 48.58
N CYS A 13 -5.32 -18.00 48.35
CA CYS A 13 -6.09 -18.47 47.22
C CYS A 13 -7.54 -18.01 47.46
N PHE A 14 -7.82 -16.74 47.19
CA PHE A 14 -9.20 -16.32 46.98
C PHE A 14 -9.64 -17.04 45.72
N ARG A 15 -10.64 -17.93 45.90
CA ARG A 15 -11.50 -18.42 44.82
C ARG A 15 -11.68 -17.27 43.83
N CYS A 16 -11.25 -17.51 42.59
CA CYS A 16 -11.59 -16.67 41.46
C CYS A 16 -13.13 -16.54 41.51
N CYS A 17 -13.63 -15.43 42.04
CA CYS A 17 -15.04 -15.13 41.96
C CYS A 17 -15.30 -15.00 40.47
N CYS A 18 -16.04 -15.98 39.94
CA CYS A 18 -16.69 -15.86 38.64
C CYS A 18 -17.41 -14.52 38.64
N MET A 19 -16.83 -13.50 37.99
CA MET A 19 -17.64 -12.38 37.54
C MET A 19 -18.73 -13.01 36.68
N PRO A 20 -20.02 -12.80 36.96
CA PRO A 20 -21.06 -13.26 36.07
C PRO A 20 -20.77 -12.62 34.71
N LEU A 21 -20.50 -13.47 33.71
CA LEU A 21 -20.34 -13.04 32.33
C LEU A 21 -21.56 -12.17 32.01
N GLU A 22 -21.37 -10.95 31.53
CA GLU A 22 -22.45 -9.94 31.40
C GLU A 22 -23.68 -10.44 30.61
N GLY A 23 -23.55 -11.48 29.78
CA GLY A 23 -24.65 -12.16 29.10
C GLY A 23 -25.51 -13.09 29.98
N SER A 24 -24.97 -13.63 31.08
CA SER A 24 -25.67 -14.55 32.00
C SER A 24 -26.79 -13.88 32.81
N ALA A 25 -26.76 -12.56 32.96
CA ALA A 25 -27.80 -11.79 33.64
C ALA A 25 -29.07 -11.62 32.79
N GLN A 26 -28.94 -11.62 31.45
CA GLN A 26 -30.05 -11.47 30.50
C GLN A 26 -30.54 -12.81 29.93
N CYS A 27 -29.76 -13.88 30.16
CA CYS A 27 -30.05 -15.25 29.78
C CYS A 27 -29.50 -16.19 30.84
N PRO A 28 -30.21 -16.40 31.96
CA PRO A 28 -29.74 -17.34 32.96
C PRO A 28 -29.78 -18.76 32.40
N CYS A 29 -28.69 -19.50 32.57
CA CYS A 29 -28.69 -20.94 32.33
C CYS A 29 -29.72 -21.61 33.25
N ILE A 30 -30.47 -22.57 32.73
CA ILE A 30 -31.34 -23.42 33.53
C ILE A 30 -30.46 -24.18 34.51
N ASN A 31 -30.69 -23.97 35.80
CA ASN A 31 -29.91 -24.57 36.87
C ASN A 31 -30.80 -25.58 37.57
N VAL A 32 -30.60 -26.87 37.28
CA VAL A 32 -31.25 -27.96 38.01
C VAL A 32 -30.20 -28.55 38.96
N THR A 33 -30.63 -28.97 40.14
CA THR A 33 -29.79 -29.48 41.24
C THR A 33 -29.06 -30.79 40.96
N GLU A 34 -28.88 -31.19 39.70
CA GLU A 34 -28.20 -32.41 39.30
C GLU A 34 -27.13 -32.12 38.21
N ALA A 35 -25.99 -32.79 38.33
CA ALA A 35 -24.87 -32.76 37.38
C ALA A 35 -25.24 -33.43 36.04
N SER A 36 -26.15 -32.80 35.31
CA SER A 36 -26.65 -33.26 34.02
C SER A 36 -26.01 -32.45 32.89
N TYR A 37 -25.70 -33.12 31.79
CA TYR A 37 -25.10 -32.52 30.60
C TYR A 37 -25.91 -31.32 30.10
N GLY A 38 -25.27 -30.15 30.00
CA GLY A 38 -25.87 -28.91 29.53
C GLY A 38 -26.55 -28.04 30.60
N PHE A 39 -26.47 -28.38 31.89
CA PHE A 39 -27.00 -27.53 32.97
C PHE A 39 -25.87 -26.72 33.63
N GLY A 40 -25.97 -25.39 33.52
CA GLY A 40 -24.86 -24.47 33.83
C GLY A 40 -23.78 -24.46 32.76
N CYS A 41 -22.91 -23.45 32.77
CA CYS A 41 -21.83 -23.31 31.78
C CYS A 41 -20.73 -24.33 32.01
N ARG A 42 -20.76 -25.43 31.25
CA ARG A 42 -19.79 -26.54 31.32
C ARG A 42 -19.42 -27.04 29.93
N ASP A 43 -18.31 -27.76 29.87
CA ASP A 43 -17.79 -28.41 28.68
C ASP A 43 -18.68 -29.59 28.28
N HIS A 44 -18.52 -30.08 27.05
CA HIS A 44 -19.28 -31.24 26.58
C HIS A 44 -18.80 -32.57 27.19
N ASP A 45 -17.59 -32.60 27.74
CA ASP A 45 -16.92 -33.78 28.26
C ASP A 45 -16.83 -33.83 29.80
N SER A 46 -17.29 -32.77 30.50
CA SER A 46 -17.01 -32.56 31.93
C SER A 46 -17.61 -33.57 32.92
N ASP A 47 -18.66 -34.31 32.54
CA ASP A 47 -19.46 -35.13 33.48
C ASP A 47 -19.55 -36.63 33.10
N GLY A 48 -18.66 -37.14 32.25
CA GLY A 48 -18.64 -38.58 31.91
C GLY A 48 -19.85 -39.07 31.11
N MET A 49 -20.77 -38.16 30.73
CA MET A 49 -21.80 -38.43 29.74
C MET A 49 -21.17 -38.39 28.35
N VAL A 50 -20.81 -39.58 27.88
CA VAL A 50 -20.08 -39.85 26.64
C VAL A 50 -20.84 -39.29 25.43
N ASN A 51 -20.56 -38.04 25.04
CA ASN A 51 -20.65 -37.71 23.63
C ASN A 51 -19.47 -38.42 22.95
N SER A 52 -19.75 -39.49 22.22
CA SER A 52 -18.73 -40.34 21.61
C SER A 52 -17.75 -39.57 20.70
N GLU A 53 -18.18 -38.42 20.19
CA GLU A 53 -17.38 -37.55 19.34
C GLU A 53 -16.27 -36.81 20.11
N CYS A 54 -16.55 -36.41 21.35
CA CYS A 54 -15.59 -35.72 22.23
C CYS A 54 -14.60 -36.67 22.91
N ASN A 55 -14.88 -37.97 22.91
CA ASN A 55 -13.98 -39.00 23.44
C ASN A 55 -13.10 -39.64 22.35
N SER A 56 -12.85 -38.93 21.24
CA SER A 56 -12.06 -39.41 20.12
C SER A 56 -10.69 -38.71 20.05
N THR A 57 -9.68 -39.34 19.44
CA THR A 57 -8.37 -38.70 19.21
C THR A 57 -8.43 -37.54 18.20
N SER A 58 -9.59 -37.33 17.58
CA SER A 58 -9.91 -36.22 16.68
C SER A 58 -11.14 -35.47 17.21
N ALA A 59 -11.18 -35.20 18.52
CA ALA A 59 -12.28 -34.49 19.14
C ALA A 59 -12.48 -33.11 18.48
N PRO A 60 -13.72 -32.75 18.11
CA PRO A 60 -14.01 -31.41 17.61
C PRO A 60 -13.70 -30.33 18.65
N GLY A 61 -13.21 -29.17 18.20
CA GLY A 61 -12.82 -28.07 19.11
C GLY A 61 -13.96 -27.49 19.97
N TRP A 62 -15.23 -27.76 19.65
CA TRP A 62 -16.37 -27.36 20.48
C TRP A 62 -16.54 -28.24 21.72
N CYS A 63 -15.83 -29.37 21.83
CA CYS A 63 -15.93 -30.24 22.99
C CYS A 63 -15.46 -29.53 24.28
N ASP A 64 -14.45 -28.67 24.16
CA ASP A 64 -13.88 -27.87 25.24
C ASP A 64 -14.61 -26.51 25.43
N ASP A 65 -15.67 -26.23 24.65
CA ASP A 65 -16.42 -24.98 24.74
C ASP A 65 -17.51 -25.08 25.82
N HIS A 66 -17.62 -24.04 26.65
CA HIS A 66 -18.67 -23.99 27.66
C HIS A 66 -20.01 -23.60 27.04
N TRP A 67 -21.07 -24.33 27.38
CA TRP A 67 -22.43 -24.05 26.93
C TRP A 67 -23.44 -24.40 28.01
N CYS A 68 -24.70 -23.98 27.82
CA CYS A 68 -25.79 -24.37 28.72
C CYS A 68 -27.16 -24.34 28.04
N TYR A 69 -28.14 -25.02 28.65
CA TYR A 69 -29.56 -24.86 28.38
C TYR A 69 -30.07 -23.55 28.99
N VAL A 70 -30.96 -22.89 28.25
CA VAL A 70 -31.59 -21.61 28.57
C VAL A 70 -33.10 -21.73 28.35
N ASP A 71 -33.86 -20.96 29.11
CA ASP A 71 -35.30 -20.81 28.88
C ASP A 71 -35.53 -19.82 27.73
N PRO A 72 -36.12 -20.24 26.59
CA PRO A 72 -36.37 -19.35 25.46
C PRO A 72 -37.33 -18.20 25.78
N ALA A 73 -38.20 -18.34 26.79
CA ALA A 73 -39.13 -17.28 27.18
C ALA A 73 -38.42 -16.14 27.94
N ASN A 74 -37.29 -16.44 28.59
CA ASN A 74 -36.57 -15.52 29.46
C ASN A 74 -35.13 -15.23 28.98
N CYS A 75 -34.76 -15.70 27.79
CA CYS A 75 -33.43 -15.49 27.21
C CYS A 75 -33.49 -14.71 25.89
N TYR A 76 -32.94 -13.49 25.90
CA TYR A 76 -32.84 -12.61 24.74
C TYR A 76 -31.58 -12.82 23.87
N ALA A 77 -30.61 -13.60 24.34
CA ALA A 77 -29.41 -13.97 23.59
C ALA A 77 -29.72 -15.06 22.56
N THR A 78 -28.89 -15.13 21.52
CA THR A 78 -28.99 -16.16 20.48
C THR A 78 -28.98 -17.55 21.09
N ASN A 79 -30.07 -18.29 20.86
CA ASN A 79 -30.27 -19.62 21.37
C ASN A 79 -30.88 -20.51 20.29
N LYS A 80 -30.77 -21.83 20.46
CA LYS A 80 -31.27 -22.83 19.50
C LYS A 80 -32.08 -23.90 20.23
N PRO A 81 -33.15 -24.42 19.63
CA PRO A 81 -33.93 -25.49 20.24
C PRO A 81 -33.07 -26.74 20.42
N SER A 82 -33.21 -27.41 21.56
CA SER A 82 -32.62 -28.72 21.80
C SER A 82 -33.43 -29.80 21.10
N SER A 83 -32.74 -30.80 20.54
CA SER A 83 -33.38 -32.00 20.01
C SER A 83 -33.69 -33.04 21.10
N ARG A 84 -33.17 -32.85 22.31
CA ARG A 84 -33.25 -33.83 23.42
C ARG A 84 -34.20 -33.40 24.55
N LEU A 85 -34.36 -32.10 24.75
CA LEU A 85 -35.17 -31.51 25.82
C LEU A 85 -36.08 -30.44 25.25
N ASP A 86 -37.20 -30.18 25.92
CA ASP A 86 -38.05 -29.01 25.66
C ASP A 86 -37.40 -27.75 26.25
N ALA A 87 -36.22 -27.42 25.75
CA ALA A 87 -35.37 -26.31 26.18
C ALA A 87 -34.55 -25.80 25.00
N HIS A 88 -34.01 -24.59 25.12
CA HIS A 88 -33.06 -24.05 24.15
C HIS A 88 -31.65 -24.08 24.72
N TRP A 89 -30.62 -24.02 23.89
CA TRP A 89 -29.23 -23.98 24.33
C TRP A 89 -28.47 -22.80 23.71
N SER A 90 -27.42 -22.35 24.39
CA SER A 90 -26.59 -21.23 23.95
C SER A 90 -25.15 -21.33 24.48
N TYR A 91 -24.18 -21.18 23.57
CA TYR A 91 -22.76 -20.98 23.92
C TYR A 91 -22.48 -19.54 24.31
N THR A 92 -23.19 -18.58 23.69
CA THR A 92 -22.97 -17.15 23.92
C THR A 92 -23.34 -16.73 25.33
N THR A 93 -24.33 -17.40 25.95
CA THR A 93 -24.66 -17.24 27.38
C THR A 93 -23.46 -17.53 28.29
N CYS A 94 -22.60 -18.46 27.87
CA CYS A 94 -21.40 -18.88 28.59
C CYS A 94 -20.12 -18.18 28.10
N GLY A 95 -20.23 -17.21 27.18
CA GLY A 95 -19.09 -16.45 26.67
C GLY A 95 -18.30 -17.14 25.54
N TYR A 96 -18.81 -18.25 25.00
CA TYR A 96 -18.16 -19.01 23.92
C TYR A 96 -18.87 -18.79 22.58
N ARG A 97 -18.15 -19.04 21.48
CA ARG A 97 -18.72 -19.07 20.13
C ARG A 97 -19.35 -20.43 19.88
N ASP A 98 -20.45 -20.45 19.13
CA ASP A 98 -21.17 -21.68 18.78
C ASP A 98 -20.42 -22.48 17.70
N LEU A 99 -19.30 -23.11 18.09
CA LEU A 99 -18.48 -23.95 17.21
C LEU A 99 -19.15 -25.31 16.92
N PHE A 100 -20.06 -25.77 17.77
CA PHE A 100 -20.85 -26.97 17.54
C PHE A 100 -21.80 -26.83 16.34
N SER A 101 -22.50 -25.70 16.24
CA SER A 101 -23.28 -25.43 15.04
C SER A 101 -22.42 -25.24 13.82
N LEU A 102 -21.23 -24.66 13.99
CA LEU A 102 -20.29 -24.50 12.89
C LEU A 102 -19.86 -25.86 12.33
N SER A 103 -19.47 -26.81 13.19
CA SER A 103 -19.13 -28.16 12.76
C SER A 103 -20.31 -28.88 12.11
N ASN A 104 -21.53 -28.68 12.65
CA ASN A 104 -22.72 -29.23 12.03
C ASN A 104 -22.98 -28.62 10.65
N ILE A 105 -22.76 -27.31 10.48
CA ILE A 105 -22.85 -26.63 9.17
C ILE A 105 -21.84 -27.22 8.17
N THR A 106 -20.57 -27.40 8.58
CA THR A 106 -19.53 -27.97 7.69
C THR A 106 -19.78 -29.42 7.33
N GLU A 107 -20.25 -30.25 8.26
CA GLU A 107 -20.59 -31.65 7.98
C GLU A 107 -21.92 -31.79 7.21
N SER A 108 -22.84 -30.83 7.36
CA SER A 108 -24.17 -30.91 6.71
C SER A 108 -24.11 -30.96 5.18
N ILE A 109 -23.10 -30.33 4.58
CA ILE A 109 -22.88 -30.30 3.13
C ILE A 109 -21.96 -31.43 2.65
N ARG A 110 -21.09 -31.96 3.53
CA ARG A 110 -20.13 -32.99 3.16
C ARG A 110 -20.84 -34.26 2.68
N GLY A 111 -20.38 -34.81 1.56
CA GLY A 111 -20.94 -36.00 0.93
C GLY A 111 -22.32 -35.81 0.30
N LYS A 112 -22.88 -34.58 0.30
CA LYS A 112 -24.16 -34.29 -0.36
C LYS A 112 -23.96 -34.05 -1.85
N VAL A 113 -25.02 -34.33 -2.63
CA VAL A 113 -25.06 -34.05 -4.07
C VAL A 113 -25.93 -32.82 -4.28
N LEU A 114 -25.33 -31.73 -4.75
CA LEU A 114 -26.01 -30.46 -5.04
C LEU A 114 -26.37 -30.39 -6.53
N LYS A 115 -27.61 -30.04 -6.85
CA LYS A 115 -28.08 -29.75 -8.21
C LYS A 115 -27.60 -28.38 -8.63
N VAL A 116 -26.78 -28.34 -9.68
CA VAL A 116 -26.16 -27.10 -10.15
C VAL A 116 -26.40 -26.89 -11.63
N VAL A 117 -26.38 -25.63 -12.05
CA VAL A 117 -26.26 -25.26 -13.47
C VAL A 117 -25.13 -24.26 -13.59
N PHE A 118 -24.46 -24.28 -14.74
CA PHE A 118 -23.42 -23.32 -15.09
C PHE A 118 -23.96 -22.39 -16.17
N ILE A 119 -23.75 -21.09 -16.00
CA ILE A 119 -24.13 -20.09 -17.01
C ILE A 119 -22.88 -19.39 -17.51
N GLY A 120 -22.77 -19.23 -18.83
CA GLY A 120 -21.69 -18.52 -19.49
C GLY A 120 -21.72 -17.03 -19.17
N ASN A 121 -20.54 -16.48 -18.90
CA ASN A 121 -20.40 -15.08 -18.56
C ASN A 121 -20.88 -14.17 -19.71
N THR A 122 -21.39 -12.99 -19.36
CA THR A 122 -21.84 -11.97 -20.32
C THR A 122 -20.86 -10.80 -20.46
N GLY A 123 -19.86 -10.67 -19.59
CA GLY A 123 -18.77 -9.69 -19.69
C GLY A 123 -17.79 -9.80 -18.52
N GLY A 124 -16.58 -9.25 -18.67
CA GLY A 124 -15.48 -9.45 -17.71
C GLY A 124 -14.81 -10.83 -17.83
N TRP A 125 -13.70 -11.00 -17.12
CA TRP A 125 -12.89 -12.22 -17.17
C TRP A 125 -13.12 -13.19 -15.99
N LYS A 126 -13.79 -12.73 -14.93
CA LYS A 126 -13.94 -13.51 -13.68
C LYS A 126 -15.04 -14.58 -13.72
N GLY A 127 -15.85 -14.64 -14.78
CA GLY A 127 -17.00 -15.56 -14.89
C GLY A 127 -16.68 -16.95 -15.46
N ASN A 128 -17.71 -17.66 -15.93
CA ASN A 128 -17.54 -18.91 -16.65
C ASN A 128 -17.42 -18.69 -18.16
N TYR A 129 -16.61 -19.49 -18.81
CA TYR A 129 -16.36 -19.48 -20.25
C TYR A 129 -17.12 -20.63 -20.90
N CYS A 130 -18.27 -20.29 -21.48
CA CYS A 130 -19.08 -21.12 -22.36
C CYS A 130 -19.98 -20.17 -23.18
N THR A 131 -21.05 -20.67 -23.80
CA THR A 131 -21.95 -19.85 -24.60
C THR A 131 -22.48 -18.64 -23.81
N ARG A 132 -22.23 -17.43 -24.33
CA ARG A 132 -22.46 -16.16 -23.65
C ARG A 132 -23.91 -16.02 -23.16
N GLY A 133 -24.10 -15.90 -21.85
CA GLY A 133 -25.43 -15.71 -21.23
C GLY A 133 -26.39 -16.90 -21.33
N GLN A 134 -25.90 -18.07 -21.74
CA GLN A 134 -26.67 -19.30 -21.86
C GLN A 134 -26.13 -20.38 -20.90
N LEU A 135 -26.90 -21.45 -20.74
CA LEU A 135 -26.47 -22.61 -19.95
C LEU A 135 -25.27 -23.29 -20.61
N CYS A 136 -24.28 -23.66 -19.82
CA CYS A 136 -23.16 -24.46 -20.29
C CYS A 136 -23.62 -25.93 -20.40
N LEU A 137 -23.59 -26.48 -21.62
CA LEU A 137 -23.96 -27.89 -21.87
C LEU A 137 -22.96 -28.86 -21.24
N ASN A 138 -21.68 -28.48 -21.21
CA ASN A 138 -20.60 -29.21 -20.57
C ASN A 138 -20.05 -28.39 -19.40
N ARG A 139 -19.26 -29.03 -18.53
CA ARG A 139 -18.41 -28.30 -17.56
C ARG A 139 -17.52 -27.34 -18.36
N GLY A 140 -17.68 -26.04 -18.15
CA GLY A 140 -16.95 -25.00 -18.88
C GLY A 140 -15.52 -24.84 -18.36
N THR A 141 -14.93 -23.68 -18.59
CA THR A 141 -13.70 -23.25 -17.91
C THR A 141 -13.90 -21.83 -17.35
N GLY A 142 -12.97 -21.30 -16.55
CA GLY A 142 -13.01 -19.90 -16.10
C GLY A 142 -12.93 -19.73 -14.58
N PRO A 143 -12.69 -18.50 -14.09
CA PRO A 143 -12.39 -18.29 -12.67
C PRO A 143 -13.54 -18.63 -11.73
N THR A 144 -14.79 -18.28 -12.06
CA THR A 144 -15.95 -18.63 -11.22
C THR A 144 -16.13 -20.15 -11.12
N GLN A 145 -15.97 -20.86 -12.23
CA GLN A 145 -16.05 -22.32 -12.22
C GLN A 145 -14.90 -22.92 -11.41
N ARG A 146 -13.66 -22.44 -11.60
CA ARG A 146 -12.50 -22.90 -10.84
C ARG A 146 -12.69 -22.67 -9.33
N ALA A 147 -13.20 -21.50 -8.94
CA ALA A 147 -13.51 -21.20 -7.54
C ALA A 147 -14.57 -22.16 -6.99
N PHE A 148 -15.60 -22.48 -7.77
CA PHE A 148 -16.61 -23.45 -7.38
C PHE A 148 -16.05 -24.89 -7.31
N ASP A 149 -15.17 -25.28 -8.22
CA ASP A 149 -14.50 -26.59 -8.18
C ASP A 149 -13.60 -26.71 -6.94
N LEU A 150 -12.84 -25.66 -6.59
CA LEU A 150 -12.08 -25.60 -5.34
C LEU A 150 -12.97 -25.67 -4.10
N LEU A 151 -14.13 -25.00 -4.14
CA LEU A 151 -15.13 -25.10 -3.07
C LEU A 151 -15.65 -26.53 -2.92
N THR A 152 -15.97 -27.21 -4.03
CA THR A 152 -16.46 -28.60 -3.99
C THR A 152 -15.43 -29.54 -3.39
N ALA A 153 -14.15 -29.35 -3.72
CA ALA A 153 -13.05 -30.15 -3.21
C ALA A 153 -12.79 -29.89 -1.71
N SER A 154 -12.79 -28.63 -1.28
CA SER A 154 -12.53 -28.24 0.11
C SER A 154 -13.68 -28.58 1.05
N ALA A 155 -14.93 -28.31 0.65
CA ALA A 155 -16.11 -28.61 1.45
C ALA A 155 -16.58 -30.08 1.33
N GLY A 156 -16.03 -30.84 0.36
CA GLY A 156 -16.25 -32.28 0.24
C GLY A 156 -17.66 -32.68 -0.21
N PHE A 157 -18.30 -31.88 -1.07
CA PHE A 157 -19.62 -32.19 -1.65
C PHE A 157 -19.52 -32.51 -3.14
N GLN A 158 -20.50 -33.25 -3.65
CA GLN A 158 -20.61 -33.65 -5.05
C GLN A 158 -21.60 -32.75 -5.80
N THR A 159 -21.41 -32.61 -7.11
CA THR A 159 -22.26 -31.77 -7.96
C THR A 159 -22.97 -32.60 -9.02
N GLN A 160 -24.29 -32.41 -9.14
CA GLN A 160 -25.09 -32.90 -10.25
C GLN A 160 -25.40 -31.73 -11.18
N GLN A 161 -24.71 -31.65 -12.32
CA GLN A 161 -25.01 -30.63 -13.33
C GLN A 161 -26.32 -30.97 -14.05
N LEU A 162 -27.27 -30.04 -14.03
CA LEU A 162 -28.46 -30.09 -14.86
C LEU A 162 -28.16 -29.42 -16.20
N GLN A 163 -28.56 -30.06 -17.30
CA GLN A 163 -28.41 -29.51 -18.65
C GLN A 163 -29.49 -28.47 -18.96
N GLU A 164 -30.62 -28.54 -18.25
CA GLU A 164 -31.76 -27.66 -18.41
C GLU A 164 -32.31 -27.25 -17.03
N ILE A 165 -32.89 -26.05 -16.95
CA ILE A 165 -33.59 -25.60 -15.75
C ILE A 165 -35.00 -26.23 -15.74
N PRO A 166 -35.47 -26.78 -14.60
CA PRO A 166 -36.78 -27.45 -14.54
C PRO A 166 -37.94 -26.60 -15.09
N LEU A 167 -38.81 -27.23 -15.89
CA LEU A 167 -39.91 -26.55 -16.60
C LEU A 167 -40.83 -25.75 -15.69
N ALA A 168 -41.10 -26.27 -14.48
CA ALA A 168 -41.90 -25.56 -13.47
C ALA A 168 -41.34 -24.17 -13.15
N ALA A 169 -40.01 -24.00 -13.18
CA ALA A 169 -39.39 -22.71 -12.96
C ALA A 169 -39.55 -21.76 -14.14
N LEU A 170 -39.47 -22.30 -15.36
CA LEU A 170 -39.67 -21.56 -16.60
C LEU A 170 -41.09 -21.02 -16.69
N GLU A 171 -42.09 -21.85 -16.42
CA GLU A 171 -43.51 -21.47 -16.48
C GLU A 171 -43.84 -20.37 -15.47
N GLN A 172 -43.33 -20.46 -14.24
CA GLN A 172 -43.53 -19.43 -13.22
C GLN A 172 -42.85 -18.12 -13.60
N MET A 173 -41.60 -18.18 -14.07
CA MET A 173 -40.86 -16.98 -14.48
C MET A 173 -41.54 -16.29 -15.66
N GLN A 174 -42.03 -17.03 -16.65
CA GLN A 174 -42.77 -16.47 -17.79
C GLN A 174 -44.04 -15.71 -17.37
N ARG A 175 -44.71 -16.14 -16.29
CA ARG A 175 -45.89 -15.42 -15.75
C ARG A 175 -45.49 -14.12 -15.05
N VAL A 176 -44.40 -14.13 -14.28
CA VAL A 176 -43.96 -12.97 -13.47
C VAL A 176 -43.18 -11.95 -14.30
N LYS A 177 -42.35 -12.42 -15.23
CA LYS A 177 -41.47 -11.60 -16.08
C LYS A 177 -41.33 -12.24 -17.46
N PRO A 178 -42.28 -12.03 -18.38
CA PRO A 178 -42.08 -12.43 -19.76
C PRO A 178 -40.81 -11.78 -20.32
N GLY A 179 -39.90 -12.58 -20.89
CA GLY A 179 -38.61 -12.11 -21.43
C GLY A 179 -37.48 -11.93 -20.41
N GLY A 180 -37.54 -12.58 -19.24
CA GLY A 180 -36.42 -12.62 -18.29
C GLY A 180 -35.16 -13.25 -18.88
N SER A 181 -33.99 -12.84 -18.36
CA SER A 181 -32.70 -13.43 -18.76
C SER A 181 -32.51 -14.83 -18.18
N THR A 182 -31.60 -15.62 -18.76
CA THR A 182 -31.20 -16.94 -18.21
C THR A 182 -30.74 -16.84 -16.75
N PHE A 183 -30.08 -15.73 -16.38
CA PHE A 183 -29.67 -15.45 -15.01
C PHE A 183 -30.89 -15.29 -14.10
N ASP A 184 -31.91 -14.54 -14.53
CA ASP A 184 -33.13 -14.34 -13.75
C ASP A 184 -33.91 -15.66 -13.58
N LEU A 185 -33.97 -16.48 -14.63
CA LEU A 185 -34.56 -17.82 -14.58
C LEU A 185 -33.84 -18.72 -13.56
N CYS A 186 -32.51 -18.68 -13.57
CA CYS A 186 -31.68 -19.46 -12.66
C CYS A 186 -31.84 -19.04 -11.20
N THR A 187 -31.84 -17.72 -10.93
CA THR A 187 -32.14 -17.18 -9.60
C THR A 187 -33.53 -17.58 -9.13
N TRP A 188 -34.53 -17.55 -10.02
CA TRP A 188 -35.89 -17.98 -9.67
C TRP A 188 -35.92 -19.47 -9.30
N ALA A 189 -35.26 -20.32 -10.09
CA ALA A 189 -35.17 -21.76 -9.84
C ALA A 189 -34.48 -22.11 -8.52
N THR A 190 -33.45 -21.36 -8.11
CA THR A 190 -32.81 -21.54 -6.79
C THR A 190 -33.73 -21.08 -5.66
N GLY A 191 -34.47 -20.00 -5.86
CA GLY A 191 -35.48 -19.49 -4.91
C GLY A 191 -36.59 -20.49 -4.62
N MET A 192 -37.06 -21.22 -5.64
CA MET A 192 -38.06 -22.28 -5.49
C MET A 192 -37.49 -23.59 -4.92
N GLY A 193 -36.18 -23.69 -4.71
CA GLY A 193 -35.54 -24.93 -4.25
C GLY A 193 -35.55 -26.07 -5.28
N LEU A 194 -35.83 -25.77 -6.56
CA LEU A 194 -35.75 -26.74 -7.67
C LEU A 194 -34.30 -26.95 -8.13
N LEU A 195 -33.46 -25.96 -7.87
CA LEU A 195 -32.03 -25.92 -8.14
C LEU A 195 -31.30 -25.53 -6.84
N ASP A 196 -30.16 -26.14 -6.53
CA ASP A 196 -29.43 -25.83 -5.29
C ASP A 196 -28.52 -24.61 -5.45
N VAL A 197 -27.77 -24.54 -6.57
CA VAL A 197 -26.81 -23.47 -6.85
C VAL A 197 -26.81 -23.08 -8.32
N CYS A 198 -26.86 -21.78 -8.58
CA CYS A 198 -26.65 -21.20 -9.90
C CYS A 198 -25.19 -20.77 -10.07
N VAL A 199 -24.33 -21.64 -10.61
CA VAL A 199 -22.89 -21.38 -10.70
C VAL A 199 -22.60 -20.41 -11.83
N CYS A 200 -22.62 -19.11 -11.51
CA CYS A 200 -22.17 -18.03 -12.37
C CYS A 200 -21.97 -16.75 -11.54
N SER A 201 -21.23 -15.80 -12.12
CA SER A 201 -21.05 -14.48 -11.55
C SER A 201 -22.15 -13.55 -12.03
N MET A 202 -23.03 -13.14 -11.12
CA MET A 202 -24.11 -12.21 -11.46
C MET A 202 -24.21 -11.07 -10.46
N LEU A 203 -24.68 -9.92 -10.94
CA LEU A 203 -24.92 -8.75 -10.11
C LEU A 203 -26.06 -9.02 -9.13
N MET A 204 -25.82 -8.75 -7.85
CA MET A 204 -26.84 -8.80 -6.81
C MET A 204 -27.64 -7.50 -6.86
N VAL A 205 -28.88 -7.62 -7.32
CA VAL A 205 -29.85 -6.52 -7.40
C VAL A 205 -31.08 -6.88 -6.55
N PRO A 206 -31.82 -5.90 -6.01
CA PRO A 206 -32.96 -6.16 -5.12
C PRO A 206 -33.93 -7.22 -5.67
N ARG A 207 -34.31 -7.07 -6.94
CA ARG A 207 -35.17 -8.04 -7.64
C ARG A 207 -34.70 -9.50 -7.58
N ARG A 208 -33.38 -9.73 -7.58
CA ARG A 208 -32.79 -11.08 -7.52
C ARG A 208 -32.65 -11.57 -6.09
N THR A 209 -32.24 -10.69 -5.17
CA THR A 209 -32.13 -11.02 -3.75
C THR A 209 -33.49 -11.28 -3.09
N ASP A 210 -34.56 -10.69 -3.62
CA ASP A 210 -35.94 -10.99 -3.22
C ASP A 210 -36.39 -12.36 -3.70
N ALA A 211 -35.82 -12.86 -4.80
CA ALA A 211 -36.18 -14.14 -5.40
C ALA A 211 -35.40 -15.31 -4.80
N SER A 212 -34.13 -15.12 -4.44
CA SER A 212 -33.27 -16.18 -3.90
C SER A 212 -32.17 -15.60 -3.03
N HIS A 213 -31.61 -16.44 -2.17
CA HIS A 213 -30.40 -16.10 -1.43
C HIS A 213 -29.17 -16.09 -2.33
N PHE A 214 -28.14 -15.39 -1.87
CA PHE A 214 -26.87 -15.25 -2.57
C PHE A 214 -25.69 -15.53 -1.65
N VAL A 215 -24.63 -16.11 -2.21
CA VAL A 215 -23.29 -16.07 -1.65
C VAL A 215 -22.49 -15.01 -2.39
N THR A 216 -21.88 -14.08 -1.65
CA THR A 216 -21.03 -13.05 -2.22
C THR A 216 -19.73 -13.66 -2.73
N LEU A 217 -19.38 -13.40 -3.98
CA LEU A 217 -18.11 -13.86 -4.57
C LEU A 217 -17.04 -12.76 -4.47
N TRP A 218 -17.36 -11.55 -4.93
CA TRP A 218 -16.49 -10.38 -4.80
C TRP A 218 -17.28 -9.08 -4.95
N THR A 219 -16.63 -7.96 -4.64
CA THR A 219 -17.12 -6.62 -4.97
C THR A 219 -16.40 -6.12 -6.21
N GLU A 220 -17.15 -5.66 -7.20
CA GLU A 220 -16.62 -5.17 -8.47
C GLU A 220 -16.69 -3.64 -8.49
N PRO A 221 -15.55 -2.94 -8.32
CA PRO A 221 -15.53 -1.49 -8.37
C PRO A 221 -15.74 -0.97 -9.80
N THR A 222 -16.53 0.08 -9.93
CA THR A 222 -16.65 0.87 -11.16
C THR A 222 -15.73 2.07 -11.06
N VAL A 223 -14.83 2.20 -12.02
CA VAL A 223 -13.73 3.15 -11.99
C VAL A 223 -13.87 4.17 -13.12
N LEU A 224 -13.37 5.37 -12.85
CA LEU A 224 -13.17 6.39 -13.86
C LEU A 224 -11.85 6.10 -14.57
N VAL A 225 -11.86 6.11 -15.90
CA VAL A 225 -10.68 5.88 -16.74
C VAL A 225 -10.57 7.02 -17.73
N GLY A 226 -9.35 7.48 -17.96
CA GLY A 226 -9.10 8.52 -18.95
C GLY A 226 -7.66 8.53 -19.44
N PRO A 227 -7.35 9.39 -20.41
CA PRO A 227 -6.05 9.44 -21.03
C PRO A 227 -4.98 9.85 -20.02
N VAL A 228 -3.84 9.22 -20.19
CA VAL A 228 -2.61 9.53 -19.47
C VAL A 228 -1.85 10.56 -20.27
N VAL A 229 -1.52 11.66 -19.61
CA VAL A 229 -0.58 12.64 -20.16
C VAL A 229 0.73 12.43 -19.40
N GLN A 230 1.81 12.21 -20.14
CA GLN A 230 3.14 12.30 -19.54
C GLN A 230 3.27 13.70 -18.97
N ALA A 231 3.34 13.82 -17.64
CA ALA A 231 3.69 15.09 -17.03
C ALA A 231 5.09 15.42 -17.54
N LYS A 232 5.18 16.35 -18.49
CA LYS A 232 6.46 16.83 -18.99
C LYS A 232 7.27 17.23 -17.76
N PRO A 233 8.47 16.64 -17.53
CA PRO A 233 9.26 16.99 -16.36
C PRO A 233 9.43 18.50 -16.37
N SER A 234 9.07 19.15 -15.26
CA SER A 234 9.20 20.59 -15.14
C SER A 234 10.67 20.92 -15.38
N THR A 235 10.98 21.56 -16.50
CA THR A 235 12.33 22.07 -16.81
C THR A 235 12.66 23.32 -15.99
N ASP A 236 11.91 23.54 -14.92
CA ASP A 236 11.99 24.74 -14.11
C ASP A 236 13.17 24.59 -13.14
N PHE A 237 14.09 25.54 -13.18
CA PHE A 237 15.40 25.46 -12.52
C PHE A 237 15.30 25.17 -11.02
N GLY A 238 14.30 25.74 -10.33
CA GLY A 238 14.05 25.48 -8.91
C GLY A 238 13.64 24.03 -8.61
N SER A 239 12.89 23.41 -9.51
CA SER A 239 12.48 22.00 -9.37
C SER A 239 13.65 21.02 -9.59
N MET A 240 14.61 21.39 -10.44
CA MET A 240 15.83 20.61 -10.71
C MET A 240 16.81 20.63 -9.54
N ILE A 241 17.00 21.79 -8.90
CA ILE A 241 17.84 21.90 -7.69
C ILE A 241 17.15 21.23 -6.49
N GLY A 242 15.84 21.42 -6.34
CA GLY A 242 15.07 20.82 -5.25
C GLY A 242 15.09 19.29 -5.27
N ALA A 243 15.34 18.66 -6.42
CA ALA A 243 15.43 17.20 -6.55
C ALA A 243 16.52 16.58 -5.66
N ALA A 244 17.67 17.26 -5.48
CA ALA A 244 18.76 16.78 -4.65
C ALA A 244 18.42 16.78 -3.13
N PHE A 245 17.48 17.64 -2.70
CA PHE A 245 17.08 17.75 -1.30
C PHE A 245 15.82 16.94 -0.94
N ARG A 246 15.15 16.31 -1.92
CA ARG A 246 13.96 15.47 -1.72
C ARG A 246 14.13 14.28 -0.76
N PRO A 247 15.29 13.60 -0.69
CA PRO A 247 15.41 12.39 0.12
C PRO A 247 15.07 12.57 1.60
N PHE A 248 15.27 13.77 2.15
CA PHE A 248 14.91 14.12 3.52
C PHE A 248 13.92 15.28 3.57
N SER A 249 13.01 15.25 4.54
CA SER A 249 12.10 16.37 4.76
C SER A 249 12.88 17.63 5.20
N PRO A 250 12.37 18.84 4.93
CA PRO A 250 13.01 20.07 5.39
C PRO A 250 13.22 20.11 6.92
N MET A 251 12.30 19.51 7.67
CA MET A 251 12.40 19.41 9.13
C MET A 251 13.57 18.52 9.57
N LEU A 252 13.81 17.42 8.87
CA LEU A 252 14.93 16.53 9.15
C LEU A 252 16.27 17.23 8.83
N TRP A 253 16.37 17.94 7.70
CA TRP A 253 17.54 18.75 7.37
C TRP A 253 17.88 19.78 8.44
N LEU A 254 16.87 20.49 8.94
CA LEU A 254 17.04 21.48 10.01
C LEU A 254 17.52 20.81 11.31
N THR A 255 16.94 19.66 11.65
CA THR A 255 17.33 18.88 12.84
C THR A 255 18.78 18.43 12.73
N VAL A 256 19.21 17.91 11.58
CA VAL A 256 20.58 17.50 11.33
C VAL A 256 21.55 18.67 11.48
N LEU A 257 21.24 19.81 10.85
CA LEU A 257 22.08 21.01 10.95
C LEU A 257 22.19 21.50 12.40
N CYS A 258 21.09 21.51 13.14
CA CYS A 258 21.07 21.90 14.55
C CYS A 258 21.93 20.96 15.41
N VAL A 259 21.75 19.65 15.27
CA VAL A 259 22.52 18.66 16.05
C VAL A 259 24.01 18.72 15.70
N THR A 260 24.36 18.86 14.42
CA THR A 260 25.77 19.01 14.00
C THR A 260 26.39 20.26 14.61
N VAL A 261 25.71 21.42 14.59
CA VAL A 261 26.21 22.66 15.21
C VAL A 261 26.41 22.48 16.72
N VAL A 262 25.47 21.83 17.42
CA VAL A 262 25.57 21.59 18.88
C VAL A 262 26.75 20.67 19.21
N LEU A 263 26.90 19.55 18.50
CA LEU A 263 28.01 18.62 18.73
C LEU A 263 29.36 19.25 18.37
N SER A 264 29.44 19.99 17.27
CA SER A 264 30.65 20.73 16.88
C SER A 264 31.01 21.83 17.88
N SER A 265 30.02 22.57 18.41
CA SER A 265 30.25 23.55 19.48
C SER A 265 30.79 22.90 20.74
N THR A 266 30.29 21.71 21.09
CA THR A 266 30.77 20.92 22.23
C THR A 266 32.22 20.46 22.02
N ILE A 267 32.58 20.02 20.82
CA ILE A 267 33.97 19.67 20.46
C ILE A 267 34.89 20.90 20.61
N ILE A 268 34.48 22.07 20.11
CA ILE A 268 35.26 23.32 20.25
C ILE A 268 35.48 23.68 21.73
N ILE A 269 34.46 23.52 22.59
CA ILE A 269 34.58 23.81 24.03
C ILE A 269 35.61 22.88 24.69
N PHE A 270 35.58 21.57 24.38
CA PHE A 270 36.56 20.63 24.95
C PHE A 270 37.97 20.84 24.40
N GLU A 271 38.12 21.13 23.11
CA GLU A 271 39.41 21.33 22.47
C GLU A 271 40.05 22.70 22.74
N ARG A 272 39.38 23.59 23.48
CA ARG A 272 39.99 24.81 24.04
C ARG A 272 40.67 24.59 25.39
N GLN A 273 40.54 23.41 26.00
CA GLN A 273 41.26 23.08 27.22
C GLN A 273 42.76 22.87 26.96
N GLU A 274 43.57 22.81 28.03
CA GLU A 274 45.00 22.57 27.92
C GLU A 274 45.29 21.29 27.11
N HIS A 275 46.21 21.41 26.15
CA HIS A 275 46.57 20.36 25.16
C HIS A 275 45.50 20.03 24.10
N GLY A 276 44.43 20.82 23.97
CA GLY A 276 43.45 20.70 22.90
C GLY A 276 43.87 21.37 21.58
N GLN A 277 43.20 21.00 20.47
CA GLN A 277 43.45 21.49 19.12
C GLN A 277 43.40 23.04 19.00
N PHE A 278 42.58 23.71 19.81
CA PHE A 278 42.33 25.15 19.75
C PHE A 278 42.89 25.93 20.95
N ASN A 279 43.83 25.34 21.70
CA ASN A 279 44.36 25.90 22.94
C ASN A 279 45.04 27.28 22.79
N GLN A 280 45.66 27.56 21.63
CA GLN A 280 46.38 28.83 21.38
C GLN A 280 45.66 29.80 20.43
N SER A 281 44.48 29.44 19.92
CA SER A 281 43.74 30.26 18.96
C SER A 281 42.81 31.27 19.63
N GLU A 282 42.64 32.44 19.01
CA GLU A 282 41.63 33.41 19.45
C GLU A 282 40.21 32.83 19.25
N LEU A 283 39.26 33.25 20.10
CA LEU A 283 37.87 32.72 20.09
C LEU A 283 37.23 32.81 18.69
N GLY A 284 37.46 33.90 17.97
CA GLY A 284 36.91 34.11 16.63
C GLY A 284 37.49 33.15 15.58
N GLU A 285 38.78 32.83 15.68
CA GLU A 285 39.45 31.89 14.78
C GLU A 285 38.99 30.46 15.06
N SER A 286 38.92 30.04 16.33
CA SER A 286 38.43 28.70 16.69
C SER A 286 36.97 28.47 16.25
N LEU A 287 36.12 29.50 16.36
CA LEU A 287 34.73 29.42 15.91
C LEU A 287 34.62 29.36 14.38
N GLY A 288 35.41 30.15 13.66
CA GLY A 288 35.44 30.13 12.20
C GLY A 288 35.91 28.79 11.63
N ASP A 289 37.04 28.29 12.13
CA ASP A 289 37.62 27.01 11.71
C ASP A 289 36.73 25.84 12.14
N GLY A 290 36.15 25.90 13.34
CA GLY A 290 35.23 24.89 13.84
C GLY A 290 33.92 24.83 13.04
N LEU A 291 33.35 25.96 12.66
CA LEU A 291 32.17 26.00 11.79
C LEU A 291 32.49 25.50 10.38
N TYR A 292 33.65 25.84 9.83
CA TYR A 292 34.10 25.31 8.55
C TYR A 292 34.28 23.78 8.58
N GLN A 293 34.93 23.25 9.62
CA GLN A 293 35.11 21.80 9.80
C GLN A 293 33.77 21.08 10.02
N ALA A 294 32.82 21.70 10.73
CA ALA A 294 31.47 21.16 10.91
C ALA A 294 30.69 21.10 9.58
N TRP A 295 30.75 22.18 8.79
CA TRP A 295 30.11 22.24 7.48
C TRP A 295 30.75 21.26 6.49
N LEU A 296 32.09 21.25 6.40
CA LEU A 296 32.82 20.33 5.55
C LEU A 296 32.50 18.88 5.90
N GLY A 297 32.46 18.57 7.20
CA GLY A 297 32.14 17.22 7.67
C GLY A 297 30.71 16.78 7.39
N LEU A 298 29.74 17.70 7.41
CA LEU A 298 28.36 17.41 7.03
C LEU A 298 28.24 17.09 5.52
N VAL A 299 29.01 17.78 4.68
CA VAL A 299 28.99 17.59 3.21
C VAL A 299 29.76 16.33 2.79
N THR A 300 30.88 16.03 3.43
CA THR A 300 31.68 14.81 3.16
C THR A 300 31.17 13.60 3.94
N PHE A 301 30.22 13.80 4.86
CA PHE A 301 29.74 12.82 5.82
C PHE A 301 30.86 12.17 6.64
N GLN A 302 31.87 12.96 7.00
CA GLN A 302 33.02 12.53 7.77
C GLN A 302 33.37 13.58 8.81
N VAL A 303 33.83 13.18 9.99
CA VAL A 303 34.36 14.14 10.97
C VAL A 303 35.70 14.72 10.50
N CYS A 304 35.76 16.04 10.37
CA CYS A 304 36.98 16.78 9.98
C CYS A 304 37.75 17.40 11.16
N PHE A 305 37.30 17.18 12.40
CA PHE A 305 38.00 17.60 13.62
C PHE A 305 39.14 16.63 13.97
N ASP A 306 40.23 17.13 14.55
CA ASP A 306 41.36 16.32 15.05
C ASP A 306 41.49 16.45 16.58
N PRO A 307 40.52 15.90 17.35
CA PRO A 307 40.44 16.12 18.79
C PRO A 307 41.58 15.44 19.55
N LYS A 308 42.28 16.22 20.37
CA LYS A 308 43.35 15.71 21.25
C LYS A 308 42.83 15.31 22.62
N THR A 309 41.73 15.92 23.07
CA THR A 309 41.13 15.64 24.38
C THR A 309 40.28 14.36 24.37
N VAL A 310 40.15 13.70 25.53
CA VAL A 310 39.30 12.51 25.66
C VAL A 310 37.82 12.87 25.43
N GLY A 311 37.38 14.02 25.92
CA GLY A 311 36.01 14.53 25.71
C GLY A 311 35.72 14.81 24.23
N GLY A 312 36.63 15.49 23.54
CA GLY A 312 36.51 15.75 22.10
C GLY A 312 36.45 14.46 21.27
N ARG A 313 37.23 13.43 21.62
CA ARG A 313 37.22 12.11 20.97
C ARG A 313 35.91 11.35 21.14
N ILE A 314 35.29 11.41 22.31
CA ILE A 314 34.01 10.73 22.55
C ILE A 314 32.89 11.43 21.76
N VAL A 315 32.85 12.76 21.80
CA VAL A 315 31.85 13.54 21.06
C VAL A 315 32.05 13.39 19.54
N SER A 316 33.30 13.34 19.06
CA SER A 316 33.60 13.11 17.65
C SER A 316 33.17 11.72 17.17
N LEU A 317 33.30 10.67 17.99
CA LEU A 317 32.75 9.35 17.67
C LEU A 317 31.22 9.38 17.54
N GLY A 318 30.52 10.12 18.42
CA GLY A 318 29.08 10.32 18.32
C GLY A 318 28.67 11.06 17.04
N LEU A 319 29.43 12.11 16.67
CA LEU A 319 29.22 12.85 15.43
C LEU A 319 29.50 11.98 14.18
N GLN A 320 30.53 11.14 14.22
CA GLN A 320 30.84 10.21 13.13
C GLN A 320 29.72 9.17 12.94
N PHE A 321 29.17 8.63 14.04
CA PHE A 321 28.04 7.71 13.98
C PHE A 321 26.80 8.38 13.36
N LEU A 322 26.51 9.64 13.72
CA LEU A 322 25.44 10.42 13.10
C LEU A 322 25.64 10.58 11.58
N PHE A 323 26.85 10.91 11.12
CA PHE A 323 27.13 11.06 9.69
C PHE A 323 26.98 9.75 8.91
N ILE A 324 27.40 8.61 9.49
CA ILE A 324 27.18 7.29 8.88
C ILE A 324 25.68 7.02 8.71
N LEU A 325 24.87 7.25 9.76
CA LEU A 325 23.41 7.09 9.67
C LEU A 325 22.79 8.01 8.61
N LEU A 326 23.32 9.22 8.47
CA LEU A 326 22.82 10.17 7.47
C LEU A 326 23.14 9.74 6.04
N VAL A 327 24.34 9.25 5.75
CA VAL A 327 24.68 8.71 4.42
C VAL A 327 23.81 7.52 4.09
N CYS A 328 23.72 6.56 5.00
CA CYS A 328 22.91 5.35 4.79
C CYS A 328 21.43 5.69 4.59
N GLY A 329 20.86 6.58 5.41
CA GLY A 329 19.48 7.02 5.27
C GLY A 329 19.23 7.82 4.00
N TYR A 330 20.17 8.70 3.62
CA TYR A 330 20.07 9.52 2.42
C TYR A 330 20.13 8.65 1.17
N THR A 331 21.10 7.73 1.10
CA THR A 331 21.27 6.81 -0.02
C THR A 331 20.10 5.82 -0.16
N ALA A 332 19.58 5.29 0.95
CA ALA A 332 18.40 4.42 0.93
C ALA A 332 17.15 5.16 0.43
N SER A 333 16.93 6.38 0.92
CA SER A 333 15.78 7.20 0.51
C SER A 333 15.93 7.65 -0.95
N LEU A 334 17.13 8.06 -1.36
CA LEU A 334 17.44 8.40 -2.75
C LEU A 334 17.18 7.21 -3.68
N ALA A 335 17.62 6.00 -3.29
CA ALA A 335 17.34 4.79 -4.06
C ALA A 335 15.83 4.60 -4.24
N SER A 336 15.03 4.72 -3.17
CA SER A 336 13.56 4.66 -3.25
C SER A 336 12.96 5.78 -4.11
N PHE A 337 13.52 6.98 -4.10
CA PHE A 337 13.06 8.09 -4.94
C PHE A 337 13.48 7.96 -6.40
N LEU A 338 14.55 7.26 -6.70
CA LEU A 338 14.92 6.93 -8.08
C LEU A 338 14.00 5.84 -8.66
N VAL A 339 13.19 5.17 -7.82
CA VAL A 339 12.07 4.31 -8.24
C VAL A 339 10.82 5.14 -8.62
N VAL A 340 10.87 6.49 -8.59
CA VAL A 340 9.70 7.32 -8.92
C VAL A 340 9.16 7.00 -10.31
N GLU A 341 7.95 6.46 -10.27
CA GLU A 341 7.00 6.32 -11.37
C GLU A 341 7.07 7.57 -12.24
N GLY A 342 7.36 7.40 -13.53
CA GLY A 342 7.08 8.45 -14.49
C GLY A 342 5.64 8.88 -14.23
N ARG A 343 5.43 10.13 -13.80
CA ARG A 343 4.11 10.65 -13.41
C ARG A 343 3.27 10.78 -14.67
N LEU A 344 2.82 9.62 -15.14
CA LEU A 344 1.65 9.42 -15.95
C LEU A 344 0.51 9.99 -15.12
N GLY A 345 0.17 11.25 -15.42
CA GLY A 345 -0.87 11.98 -14.76
C GLY A 345 -2.05 12.08 -15.71
N SER A 346 -3.25 11.85 -15.22
CA SER A 346 -4.43 12.25 -15.99
C SER A 346 -4.67 13.76 -15.81
N PRO A 347 -5.12 14.49 -16.84
CA PRO A 347 -5.52 15.90 -16.71
C PRO A 347 -6.70 16.11 -15.73
N VAL A 348 -7.36 15.03 -15.32
CA VAL A 348 -8.47 14.99 -14.39
C VAL A 348 -8.07 14.11 -13.22
N SER A 349 -8.30 14.55 -11.98
CA SER A 349 -7.95 13.77 -10.79
C SER A 349 -9.12 13.01 -10.18
N ASN A 350 -10.35 13.50 -10.38
CA ASN A 350 -11.57 12.95 -9.80
C ASN A 350 -12.81 13.29 -10.64
N LEU A 351 -13.96 12.71 -10.29
CA LEU A 351 -15.22 12.96 -11.02
C LEU A 351 -15.68 14.43 -10.98
N ASN A 352 -15.40 15.17 -9.91
CA ASN A 352 -15.78 16.59 -9.84
C ASN A 352 -15.03 17.43 -10.87
N ASP A 353 -13.79 17.08 -11.19
CA ASP A 353 -13.03 17.74 -12.24
C ASP A 353 -13.67 17.49 -13.62
N VAL A 354 -14.16 16.27 -13.88
CA VAL A 354 -14.93 15.93 -15.09
C VAL A 354 -16.18 16.80 -15.22
N ILE A 355 -16.91 16.98 -14.11
CA ILE A 355 -18.14 17.80 -14.05
C ILE A 355 -17.80 19.27 -14.29
N ARG A 356 -16.79 19.82 -13.61
CA ARG A 356 -16.35 21.22 -13.76
C ARG A 356 -15.87 21.54 -15.17
N LEU A 357 -15.15 20.61 -15.79
CA LEU A 357 -14.63 20.76 -17.15
C LEU A 357 -15.65 20.40 -18.23
N ASN A 358 -16.86 19.97 -17.85
CA ASN A 358 -17.96 19.62 -18.74
C ASN A 358 -17.57 18.54 -19.78
N TYR A 359 -16.80 17.54 -19.34
CA TYR A 359 -16.33 16.44 -20.20
C TYR A 359 -17.45 15.44 -20.50
N LYS A 360 -17.41 14.87 -21.71
CA LYS A 360 -18.28 13.75 -22.07
C LYS A 360 -17.75 12.45 -21.49
N VAL A 361 -18.65 11.67 -20.92
CA VAL A 361 -18.36 10.42 -20.22
C VAL A 361 -18.99 9.25 -20.99
N CYS A 362 -18.17 8.30 -21.45
CA CYS A 362 -18.70 7.04 -21.97
C CYS A 362 -19.04 6.08 -20.83
N ALA A 363 -20.26 5.56 -20.80
CA ALA A 363 -20.67 4.56 -19.84
C ALA A 363 -21.57 3.52 -20.51
N HIS A 364 -21.49 2.27 -20.03
CA HIS A 364 -22.46 1.26 -20.42
C HIS A 364 -23.86 1.60 -19.87
N ARG A 365 -24.91 1.15 -20.55
CA ARG A 365 -26.32 1.37 -20.14
C ARG A 365 -26.61 1.02 -18.67
N SER A 366 -25.97 0.00 -18.11
CA SER A 366 -26.18 -0.39 -16.71
C SER A 366 -25.63 0.63 -15.71
N ASP A 367 -24.62 1.40 -16.12
CA ASP A 367 -23.85 2.26 -15.22
C ASP A 367 -24.22 3.73 -15.44
N ALA A 368 -24.82 4.07 -16.59
CA ALA A 368 -25.23 5.43 -16.95
C ALA A 368 -26.16 6.10 -15.92
N GLU A 369 -27.10 5.36 -15.34
CA GLU A 369 -27.99 5.90 -14.30
C GLU A 369 -27.21 6.25 -13.02
N GLN A 370 -26.27 5.40 -12.61
CA GLN A 370 -25.41 5.69 -11.47
C GLN A 370 -24.48 6.88 -11.75
N VAL A 371 -23.96 7.02 -12.96
CA VAL A 371 -23.15 8.19 -13.35
C VAL A 371 -23.96 9.48 -13.30
N LEU A 372 -25.22 9.44 -13.73
CA LEU A 372 -26.15 10.57 -13.63
C LEU A 372 -26.42 10.95 -12.16
N LEU A 373 -26.67 9.96 -11.30
CA LEU A 373 -26.88 10.19 -9.85
C LEU A 373 -25.64 10.77 -9.15
N ASN A 374 -24.44 10.49 -9.67
CA ASN A 374 -23.18 11.08 -9.18
C ASN A 374 -22.91 12.50 -9.72
N GLY A 375 -23.88 13.14 -10.38
CA GLY A 375 -23.85 14.57 -10.71
C GLY A 375 -23.38 14.91 -12.13
N VAL A 376 -23.14 13.92 -13.00
CA VAL A 376 -22.84 14.18 -14.41
C VAL A 376 -24.13 14.51 -15.17
N LEU A 377 -24.16 15.63 -15.89
CA LEU A 377 -25.33 16.04 -16.67
C LEU A 377 -25.66 15.01 -17.76
N ALA A 378 -26.95 14.67 -17.92
CA ALA A 378 -27.42 13.67 -18.89
C ALA A 378 -26.93 13.92 -20.32
N GLN A 379 -26.81 15.18 -20.74
CA GLN A 379 -26.31 15.58 -22.06
C GLN A 379 -24.82 15.25 -22.30
N ASN A 380 -24.05 15.03 -21.24
CA ASN A 380 -22.64 14.69 -21.29
C ASN A 380 -22.39 13.18 -21.18
N ILE A 381 -23.42 12.36 -21.00
CA ILE A 381 -23.30 10.91 -20.87
C ILE A 381 -23.52 10.26 -22.25
N VAL A 382 -22.49 9.60 -22.77
CA VAL A 382 -22.57 8.79 -23.98
C VAL A 382 -22.88 7.36 -23.56
N VAL A 383 -24.13 6.94 -23.76
CA VAL A 383 -24.61 5.61 -23.35
C VAL A 383 -24.31 4.58 -24.43
N LEU A 384 -23.51 3.57 -24.08
CA LEU A 384 -23.13 2.47 -24.96
C LEU A 384 -23.89 1.18 -24.61
N GLN A 385 -24.23 0.39 -25.62
CA GLN A 385 -25.01 -0.85 -25.46
C GLN A 385 -24.14 -2.06 -25.09
N SER A 386 -22.87 -2.06 -25.49
CA SER A 386 -21.92 -3.13 -25.17
C SER A 386 -20.82 -2.61 -24.26
N ARG A 387 -20.45 -3.41 -23.25
CA ARG A 387 -19.30 -3.12 -22.37
C ARG A 387 -17.98 -3.04 -23.13
N ALA A 388 -17.84 -3.83 -24.20
CA ALA A 388 -16.62 -3.86 -25.02
C ALA A 388 -16.38 -2.57 -25.81
N ASP A 389 -17.44 -1.79 -26.07
CA ASP A 389 -17.35 -0.57 -26.89
C ASP A 389 -16.96 0.66 -26.05
N VAL A 390 -16.91 0.54 -24.72
CA VAL A 390 -16.67 1.65 -23.80
C VAL A 390 -15.26 2.22 -23.95
N LEU A 391 -14.23 1.39 -23.87
CA LEU A 391 -12.83 1.84 -24.00
C LEU A 391 -12.47 2.34 -25.41
N PRO A 392 -12.85 1.66 -26.52
CA PRO A 392 -12.62 2.18 -27.88
C PRO A 392 -13.28 3.55 -28.14
N SER A 393 -14.34 3.87 -27.41
CA SER A 393 -15.06 5.14 -27.56
C SER A 393 -14.35 6.32 -26.87
N VAL A 394 -13.38 6.04 -26.00
CA VAL A 394 -12.51 7.07 -25.40
C VAL A 394 -11.62 7.65 -26.49
N SER A 395 -11.45 8.98 -26.50
CA SER A 395 -10.86 9.81 -27.57
C SER A 395 -11.73 10.06 -28.80
N SER A 396 -12.58 9.10 -29.21
CA SER A 396 -13.44 9.27 -30.40
C SER A 396 -14.77 9.96 -30.09
N SER A 397 -15.47 9.51 -29.04
CA SER A 397 -16.81 10.00 -28.67
C SER A 397 -16.86 10.68 -27.30
N CYS A 398 -15.92 10.37 -26.41
CA CYS A 398 -15.83 10.88 -25.05
C CYS A 398 -14.38 11.10 -24.62
N GLN A 399 -14.18 11.95 -23.60
CA GLN A 399 -12.86 12.22 -23.03
C GLN A 399 -12.47 11.24 -21.93
N VAL A 400 -13.46 10.74 -21.20
CA VAL A 400 -13.28 9.78 -20.10
C VAL A 400 -14.34 8.68 -20.21
N ALA A 401 -14.04 7.52 -19.64
CA ALA A 401 -14.95 6.39 -19.54
C ALA A 401 -15.21 6.02 -18.09
N VAL A 402 -16.42 5.55 -17.82
CA VAL A 402 -16.80 4.89 -16.58
C VAL A 402 -17.15 3.46 -16.91
N LEU A 403 -16.39 2.53 -16.34
CA LEU A 403 -16.53 1.09 -16.56
C LEU A 403 -16.07 0.30 -15.34
N ARG A 404 -16.37 -0.99 -15.32
CA ARG A 404 -15.92 -1.88 -14.25
C ARG A 404 -14.42 -2.12 -14.35
N GLN A 405 -13.78 -2.23 -13.19
CA GLN A 405 -12.34 -2.42 -13.12
C GLN A 405 -11.90 -3.72 -13.82
N GLU A 406 -12.69 -4.79 -13.72
CA GLU A 406 -12.43 -6.05 -14.43
C GLU A 406 -12.39 -5.91 -15.96
N ASP A 407 -13.17 -5.01 -16.55
CA ASP A 407 -13.17 -4.80 -18.01
C ASP A 407 -11.93 -4.04 -18.44
N PHE A 408 -11.51 -3.07 -17.62
CA PHE A 408 -10.28 -2.32 -17.85
C PHE A 408 -9.06 -3.23 -17.75
N GLU A 409 -8.96 -4.00 -16.67
CA GLU A 409 -7.90 -4.99 -16.46
C GLU A 409 -7.88 -6.04 -17.57
N ALA A 410 -9.04 -6.59 -17.95
CA ALA A 410 -9.13 -7.56 -19.04
C ALA A 410 -8.64 -6.97 -20.37
N SER A 411 -9.00 -5.72 -20.67
CA SER A 411 -8.62 -5.07 -21.93
C SER A 411 -7.11 -4.82 -21.99
N GLN A 412 -6.49 -4.48 -20.85
CA GLN A 412 -5.04 -4.32 -20.79
C GLN A 412 -4.31 -5.68 -20.81
N ALA A 413 -4.84 -6.71 -20.17
CA ALA A 413 -4.18 -8.03 -20.06
C ALA A 413 -4.36 -8.93 -21.32
N VAL A 414 -5.55 -8.99 -21.92
CA VAL A 414 -5.91 -10.00 -22.93
C VAL A 414 -5.39 -9.65 -24.33
N ASN A 415 -5.27 -8.36 -24.66
CA ASN A 415 -4.91 -7.88 -26.00
C ASN A 415 -3.46 -7.37 -26.09
N ALA A 416 -2.52 -8.03 -25.43
CA ALA A 416 -1.09 -7.64 -25.44
C ALA A 416 -0.83 -6.19 -25.01
N GLY A 417 -1.65 -5.62 -24.12
CA GLY A 417 -1.55 -4.21 -23.70
C GLY A 417 -2.34 -3.24 -24.58
N SER A 418 -3.63 -3.52 -24.84
CA SER A 418 -4.50 -2.51 -25.47
C SER A 418 -4.92 -1.45 -24.45
N PHE A 419 -5.07 -0.19 -24.90
CA PHE A 419 -5.44 0.96 -24.05
C PHE A 419 -4.43 1.29 -22.92
N CYS A 420 -3.13 1.10 -23.17
CA CYS A 420 -2.05 1.52 -22.27
C CYS A 420 -1.89 3.05 -22.17
N ASP A 421 -2.53 3.80 -23.06
CA ASP A 421 -2.65 5.26 -23.03
C ASP A 421 -3.74 5.74 -22.05
N LEU A 422 -4.50 4.82 -21.46
CA LEU A 422 -5.53 5.10 -20.48
C LEU A 422 -5.12 4.59 -19.09
N GLN A 423 -5.55 5.30 -18.05
CA GLN A 423 -5.32 4.92 -16.65
C GLN A 423 -6.56 5.16 -15.81
N LYS A 424 -6.69 4.37 -14.74
CA LYS A 424 -7.65 4.60 -13.66
C LYS A 424 -7.39 5.96 -12.99
N ILE A 425 -8.43 6.76 -12.87
CA ILE A 425 -8.42 8.10 -12.28
C ILE A 425 -9.12 8.04 -10.93
N GLY A 426 -8.36 8.29 -9.85
CA GLY A 426 -8.90 8.40 -8.50
C GLY A 426 -9.52 7.11 -7.96
N GLU A 427 -10.39 7.28 -6.97
CA GLU A 427 -11.09 6.19 -6.29
C GLU A 427 -12.29 5.68 -7.10
N PRO A 428 -12.71 4.42 -6.90
CA PRO A 428 -13.94 3.90 -7.49
C PRO A 428 -15.14 4.78 -7.19
N LEU A 429 -16.00 4.98 -8.19
CA LEU A 429 -17.21 5.81 -8.06
C LEU A 429 -18.28 5.09 -7.23
N PHE A 430 -18.41 3.79 -7.44
CA PHE A 430 -19.31 2.90 -6.71
C PHE A 430 -18.85 1.46 -6.92
N ALA A 431 -19.30 0.55 -6.06
CA ALA A 431 -19.02 -0.88 -6.19
C ALA A 431 -20.32 -1.66 -6.36
N SER A 432 -20.33 -2.58 -7.32
CA SER A 432 -21.41 -3.56 -7.47
C SER A 432 -21.01 -4.84 -6.77
N VAL A 433 -21.93 -5.45 -6.02
CA VAL A 433 -21.63 -6.73 -5.37
C VAL A 433 -22.00 -7.87 -6.32
N ILE A 434 -21.04 -8.75 -6.58
CA ILE A 434 -21.21 -9.91 -7.44
C ILE A 434 -21.37 -11.15 -6.57
N GLY A 435 -22.38 -11.96 -6.90
CA GLY A 435 -22.71 -13.14 -6.12
C GLY A 435 -23.19 -14.29 -6.99
N MET A 436 -23.35 -15.42 -6.31
CA MET A 436 -23.89 -16.66 -6.83
C MET A 436 -25.24 -16.94 -6.17
N ALA A 437 -26.28 -17.19 -6.95
CA ALA A 437 -27.60 -17.51 -6.37
C ALA A 437 -27.58 -18.93 -5.80
N VAL A 438 -28.09 -19.08 -4.58
CA VAL A 438 -28.15 -20.33 -3.83
C VAL A 438 -29.52 -20.51 -3.20
N SER A 439 -29.95 -21.76 -3.08
CA SER A 439 -31.19 -22.09 -2.37
C SER A 439 -31.06 -21.84 -0.86
N GLU A 440 -32.20 -21.61 -0.21
CA GLU A 440 -32.29 -21.40 1.25
C GLU A 440 -31.68 -22.55 2.05
N ARG A 441 -31.78 -23.78 1.54
CA ARG A 441 -31.22 -24.99 2.18
C ARG A 441 -29.70 -24.91 2.36
N TRP A 442 -28.98 -24.33 1.39
CA TRP A 442 -27.52 -24.40 1.32
C TRP A 442 -26.82 -23.06 1.54
N VAL A 443 -27.56 -21.96 1.73
CA VAL A 443 -26.98 -20.62 1.89
C VAL A 443 -25.98 -20.55 3.05
N ARG A 444 -26.31 -21.12 4.22
CA ARG A 444 -25.43 -21.07 5.40
C ARG A 444 -24.14 -21.89 5.20
N PRO A 445 -24.20 -23.19 4.84
CA PRO A 445 -22.99 -23.97 4.58
C PRO A 445 -22.11 -23.40 3.47
N LEU A 446 -22.71 -22.98 2.35
CA LEU A 446 -21.94 -22.45 1.22
C LEU A 446 -21.29 -21.10 1.55
N ASN A 447 -21.99 -20.20 2.25
CA ASN A 447 -21.41 -18.91 2.63
C ASN A 447 -20.21 -19.08 3.58
N TYR A 448 -20.29 -20.01 4.52
CA TYR A 448 -19.15 -20.35 5.38
C TYR A 448 -17.97 -20.93 4.57
N ALA A 449 -18.23 -21.91 3.72
CA ALA A 449 -17.20 -22.56 2.91
C ALA A 449 -16.49 -21.57 1.98
N PHE A 450 -17.22 -20.65 1.35
CA PHE A 450 -16.62 -19.60 0.52
C PHE A 450 -15.78 -18.62 1.33
N THR A 451 -16.24 -18.22 2.51
CA THR A 451 -15.48 -17.29 3.39
C THR A 451 -14.19 -17.94 3.90
N SER A 452 -14.23 -19.24 4.22
CA SER A 452 -13.05 -20.01 4.62
C SER A 452 -12.03 -20.08 3.48
N LEU A 453 -12.48 -20.40 2.26
CA LEU A 453 -11.61 -20.48 1.08
C LEU A 453 -10.94 -19.13 0.75
N ALA A 454 -11.66 -18.02 0.93
CA ALA A 454 -11.11 -16.68 0.72
C ALA A 454 -10.04 -16.29 1.76
N GLY A 455 -10.12 -16.82 2.99
CA GLY A 455 -9.19 -16.53 4.08
C GLY A 455 -7.80 -17.17 3.92
N GLU A 456 -7.66 -18.18 3.07
CA GLU A 456 -6.42 -18.95 2.89
C GLU A 456 -5.42 -18.28 1.91
N GLY A 457 -5.75 -17.09 1.37
CA GLY A 457 -4.76 -16.17 0.79
C GLY A 457 -4.21 -16.53 -0.60
N GLU A 458 -4.86 -17.42 -1.36
CA GLU A 458 -4.35 -17.93 -2.63
C GLU A 458 -4.44 -16.94 -3.82
N ALA A 459 -4.55 -15.62 -3.57
CA ALA A 459 -4.69 -14.60 -4.60
C ALA A 459 -3.79 -13.38 -4.37
N THR A 460 -2.92 -13.13 -5.36
CA THR A 460 -2.19 -11.90 -5.71
C THR A 460 -0.72 -11.79 -5.31
N ALA A 461 0.14 -11.71 -6.33
CA ALA A 461 1.44 -11.01 -6.29
C ALA A 461 1.84 -10.65 -7.74
N GLU A 462 2.26 -9.41 -7.96
CA GLU A 462 2.95 -8.97 -9.19
C GLU A 462 4.18 -8.10 -8.83
N PRO A 463 5.31 -8.21 -9.58
CA PRO A 463 6.49 -7.37 -9.43
C PRO A 463 6.60 -6.30 -10.53
N LEU A 464 7.42 -5.26 -10.28
CA LEU A 464 7.58 -4.08 -11.16
C LEU A 464 9.05 -3.86 -11.58
N ALA A 465 9.23 -3.27 -12.77
CA ALA A 465 10.51 -3.03 -13.46
C ALA A 465 10.82 -1.53 -13.70
N LEU A 466 12.09 -1.22 -14.03
CA LEU A 466 12.80 0.06 -13.81
C LEU A 466 13.02 0.92 -15.08
N ASN A 467 13.11 2.25 -14.96
CA ASN A 467 13.76 3.15 -15.94
C ASN A 467 14.38 4.42 -15.27
N VAL A 468 15.36 5.08 -15.90
CA VAL A 468 16.32 6.01 -15.26
C VAL A 468 16.38 7.39 -15.92
N ASP A 469 15.77 8.42 -15.31
CA ASP A 469 15.89 9.84 -15.75
C ASP A 469 16.19 10.85 -14.61
N GLY A 470 16.51 10.39 -13.39
CA GLY A 470 16.56 11.24 -12.18
C GLY A 470 17.86 11.98 -11.83
N MET A 471 18.94 11.89 -12.62
CA MET A 471 20.30 12.25 -12.15
C MET A 471 20.83 13.65 -12.53
N ALA A 472 20.09 14.51 -13.21
CA ALA A 472 20.62 15.79 -13.72
C ALA A 472 20.86 16.88 -12.63
N GLY A 473 20.09 16.88 -11.54
CA GLY A 473 20.11 17.95 -10.52
C GLY A 473 21.46 18.15 -9.81
N PRO A 474 22.11 17.10 -9.29
CA PRO A 474 23.40 17.21 -8.59
C PRO A 474 24.53 17.84 -9.41
N PHE A 475 24.54 17.63 -10.74
CA PHE A 475 25.56 18.20 -11.63
C PHE A 475 25.43 19.72 -11.75
N VAL A 476 24.21 20.24 -11.82
CA VAL A 476 23.94 21.69 -11.90
C VAL A 476 24.37 22.39 -10.61
N LEU A 477 24.04 21.80 -9.45
CA LEU A 477 24.42 22.35 -8.14
C LEU A 477 25.94 22.43 -7.99
N THR A 478 26.66 21.38 -8.40
CA THR A 478 28.12 21.32 -8.34
C THR A 478 28.77 22.41 -9.18
N GLY A 479 28.23 22.66 -10.39
CA GLY A 479 28.69 23.74 -11.26
C GLY A 479 28.54 25.12 -10.61
N LEU A 480 27.37 25.41 -10.02
CA LEU A 480 27.10 26.71 -9.38
C LEU A 480 28.03 26.99 -8.19
N VAL A 481 28.19 26.01 -7.29
CA VAL A 481 29.05 26.16 -6.11
C VAL A 481 30.51 26.40 -6.51
N SER A 482 30.97 25.69 -7.55
CA SER A 482 32.34 25.85 -8.07
C SER A 482 32.56 27.25 -8.67
N CYS A 483 31.60 27.78 -9.42
CA CYS A 483 31.65 29.14 -9.95
C CYS A 483 31.68 30.21 -8.84
N PHE A 484 30.85 30.07 -7.80
CA PHE A 484 30.87 30.97 -6.65
C PHE A 484 32.21 30.92 -5.90
N GLY A 485 32.78 29.73 -5.71
CA GLY A 485 34.11 29.55 -5.11
C GLY A 485 35.20 30.29 -5.91
N LEU A 486 35.16 30.17 -7.24
CA LEU A 486 36.09 30.88 -8.13
C LEU A 486 35.96 32.40 -7.98
N MET A 487 34.72 32.91 -7.98
CA MET A 487 34.42 34.35 -7.80
C MET A 487 34.91 34.88 -6.45
N ALA A 488 34.71 34.13 -5.37
CA ALA A 488 35.18 34.48 -4.04
C ALA A 488 36.71 34.51 -3.98
N HIS A 489 37.38 33.52 -4.58
CA HIS A 489 38.84 33.48 -4.65
C HIS A 489 39.41 34.65 -5.46
N LEU A 490 38.83 34.96 -6.62
CA LEU A 490 39.24 36.10 -7.44
C LEU A 490 39.04 37.43 -6.70
N SER A 491 37.94 37.56 -5.96
CA SER A 491 37.64 38.73 -5.13
C SER A 491 38.66 38.91 -4.01
N LYS A 492 39.01 37.82 -3.30
CA LYS A 492 40.04 37.84 -2.25
C LYS A 492 41.42 38.17 -2.83
N ALA A 493 41.81 37.53 -3.93
CA ALA A 493 43.07 37.82 -4.61
C ALA A 493 43.17 39.29 -5.06
N HIS A 494 42.05 39.88 -5.50
CA HIS A 494 41.99 41.28 -5.85
C HIS A 494 42.10 42.22 -4.63
N LEU A 495 41.47 41.87 -3.50
CA LEU A 495 41.60 42.60 -2.24
C LEU A 495 43.03 42.54 -1.68
N ASP A 496 43.67 41.37 -1.72
CA ASP A 496 45.05 41.19 -1.27
C ASP A 496 46.04 41.97 -2.16
N ARG A 497 45.85 41.96 -3.49
CA ARG A 497 46.61 42.82 -4.40
C ARG A 497 46.44 44.32 -4.08
N ARG A 498 45.22 44.76 -3.72
CA ARG A 498 44.97 46.14 -3.28
C ARG A 498 45.64 46.46 -1.93
N ARG A 499 45.70 45.49 -1.01
CA ARG A 499 46.35 45.63 0.29
C ARG A 499 47.87 45.74 0.14
N VAL A 500 48.49 44.88 -0.66
CA VAL A 500 49.92 44.92 -0.99
C VAL A 500 50.29 46.23 -1.70
N ARG A 501 49.46 46.72 -2.64
CA ARG A 501 49.66 48.04 -3.25
C ARG A 501 49.61 49.18 -2.24
N ARG A 502 48.67 49.17 -1.30
CA ARG A 502 48.60 50.20 -0.23
C ARG A 502 49.80 50.15 0.71
N LEU A 503 50.24 48.95 1.10
CA LEU A 503 51.43 48.77 1.95
C LEU A 503 52.72 49.18 1.23
N ARG A 504 52.84 48.91 -0.09
CA ARG A 504 53.96 49.43 -0.90
C ARG A 504 53.96 50.95 -1.03
N LEU A 505 52.78 51.57 -1.16
CA LEU A 505 52.65 53.03 -1.20
C LEU A 505 52.97 53.68 0.17
N GLN A 506 52.61 53.04 1.27
CA GLN A 506 52.98 53.50 2.63
C GLN A 506 54.47 53.26 2.94
N GLY A 507 55.05 52.14 2.52
CA GLY A 507 56.48 51.85 2.66
C GLY A 507 57.36 52.73 1.76
N ALA A 508 56.91 53.04 0.54
CA ALA A 508 57.55 54.04 -0.32
C ALA A 508 57.47 55.46 0.27
N GLY A 509 56.38 55.81 0.95
CA GLY A 509 56.26 57.06 1.69
C GLY A 509 57.26 57.20 2.86
N LEU A 510 57.60 56.10 3.53
CA LEU A 510 58.65 56.08 4.56
C LEU A 510 60.07 56.10 3.96
N ALA A 511 60.31 55.40 2.85
CA ALA A 511 61.61 55.41 2.17
C ALA A 511 61.93 56.76 1.51
N VAL A 512 60.93 57.48 1.01
CA VAL A 512 61.09 58.83 0.43
C VAL A 512 61.36 59.89 1.50
N ALA A 513 60.94 59.67 2.76
CA ALA A 513 61.24 60.59 3.86
C ALA A 513 62.70 60.51 4.38
N GLN A 514 63.48 59.52 3.94
CA GLN A 514 64.85 59.29 4.40
C GLN A 514 65.94 59.55 3.34
N LEU A 515 65.58 60.04 2.15
CA LEU A 515 66.50 60.22 1.03
C LEU A 515 66.61 61.69 0.57
N ASP A 516 66.77 62.62 1.50
CA ASP A 516 67.32 63.96 1.23
C ASP A 516 68.75 64.06 1.81
N GLY A 517 69.73 63.60 1.03
CA GLY A 517 71.17 63.70 1.32
C GLY A 517 72.01 63.27 0.11
N PRO A 518 73.14 63.93 -0.22
CA PRO A 518 73.73 63.81 -1.55
C PRO A 518 74.73 62.66 -1.71
N VAL A 519 74.65 62.01 -2.89
CA VAL A 519 75.69 61.30 -3.69
C VAL A 519 76.31 60.00 -3.14
N LYS A 520 76.18 58.90 -3.91
CA LYS A 520 77.28 58.17 -4.59
C LYS A 520 76.78 57.03 -5.47
N GLU A 521 77.37 56.92 -6.67
CA GLU A 521 77.35 55.74 -7.53
C GLU A 521 78.05 54.56 -6.85
N GLU A 522 77.47 53.35 -6.92
CA GLU A 522 78.21 52.09 -7.09
C GLU A 522 77.28 50.97 -7.55
N ALA A 523 77.80 50.11 -8.42
CA ALA A 523 77.15 49.00 -9.12
C ALA A 523 76.87 47.79 -8.19
N ASP A 524 75.87 46.95 -8.50
CA ASP A 524 76.12 45.63 -9.13
C ASP A 524 74.84 44.78 -9.30
N ASP A 525 74.96 43.85 -10.26
CA ASP A 525 74.11 42.77 -10.77
C ASP A 525 73.00 42.16 -9.88
N MET A 526 71.86 41.82 -10.52
CA MET A 526 71.34 40.45 -10.44
C MET A 526 70.32 40.09 -11.54
N ASP A 527 70.50 38.89 -12.06
CA ASP A 527 69.97 38.30 -13.28
C ASP A 527 68.45 38.26 -13.47
N LEU A 528 68.05 38.47 -14.73
CA LEU A 528 66.76 38.11 -15.33
C LEU A 528 66.85 36.66 -15.84
N VAL A 529 65.94 35.79 -15.39
CA VAL A 529 65.68 34.49 -16.02
C VAL A 529 64.35 34.52 -16.75
N GLU A 530 64.41 34.08 -18.01
CA GLU A 530 63.42 34.10 -19.08
C GLU A 530 62.08 33.43 -18.78
N GLU A 531 61.00 34.04 -19.28
CA GLU A 531 59.73 33.37 -19.56
C GLU A 531 59.79 32.69 -20.95
N VAL A 532 59.57 31.37 -20.98
CA VAL A 532 59.40 30.59 -22.22
C VAL A 532 57.91 30.56 -22.61
N PRO A 533 57.52 30.91 -23.85
CA PRO A 533 56.15 30.72 -24.33
C PRO A 533 55.99 29.34 -24.95
N ILE A 534 55.00 28.56 -24.49
CA ILE A 534 54.59 27.31 -25.17
C ILE A 534 53.39 27.63 -26.06
N SER A 535 53.63 27.62 -27.37
CA SER A 535 52.62 27.57 -28.42
C SER A 535 52.00 26.16 -28.50
N VAL A 536 50.68 26.07 -28.40
CA VAL A 536 49.92 24.84 -28.66
C VAL A 536 49.61 24.78 -30.15
N ASP A 537 50.20 23.80 -30.84
CA ASP A 537 49.90 23.50 -32.25
C ASP A 537 48.72 22.52 -32.33
N VAL A 538 47.62 23.02 -32.88
CA VAL A 538 46.37 22.29 -33.11
C VAL A 538 46.44 21.76 -34.55
N ASN A 539 46.99 20.56 -34.76
CA ASN A 539 46.67 19.64 -35.87
C ASN A 539 47.67 18.47 -35.98
N ALA A 540 47.52 17.45 -35.14
CA ALA A 540 47.95 16.07 -35.40
C ALA A 540 47.34 15.25 -34.25
N ILE A 541 46.36 14.36 -34.44
CA ILE A 541 46.56 13.01 -34.95
C ILE A 541 45.16 12.48 -35.26
N LYS A 542 44.91 12.21 -36.53
CA LYS A 542 43.82 11.37 -37.02
C LYS A 542 44.48 10.10 -37.55
N GLN A 543 43.92 8.94 -37.19
CA GLN A 543 44.22 7.59 -37.69
C GLN A 543 45.48 6.88 -37.18
N ARG A 544 45.26 5.90 -36.28
CA ARG A 544 45.57 4.49 -36.59
C ARG A 544 44.78 3.54 -35.69
N ASP A 545 44.01 2.69 -36.36
CA ASP A 545 43.44 1.44 -35.86
C ASP A 545 44.52 0.51 -35.27
N VAL A 546 44.10 -0.42 -34.42
CA VAL A 546 44.08 -1.87 -34.70
C VAL A 546 43.57 -2.65 -33.47
N SER A 547 42.74 -3.66 -33.77
CA SER A 547 42.24 -4.80 -32.98
C SER A 547 43.11 -5.30 -31.83
N GLY A 548 42.63 -5.96 -30.79
CA GLY A 548 41.37 -6.66 -30.52
C GLY A 548 41.66 -7.78 -29.50
N ALA A 549 40.66 -8.31 -28.79
CA ALA A 549 40.64 -9.68 -28.26
C ALA A 549 39.30 -9.94 -27.55
N LYS A 550 38.60 -10.94 -28.09
CA LYS A 550 37.66 -11.93 -27.50
C LYS A 550 36.86 -11.58 -26.26
#